data_AF-A0A2E2AN43-F1
#
_entry.id   AF-A0A2E2AN43-F1
#
_cell.length_a   1.000
_cell.length_b   1.000
_cell.length_c   1.000
_cell.angle_alpha   90.00
_cell.angle_beta   90.00
_cell.angle_gamma   90.00
#
_symmetry.space_group_name_H-M   'P 1'
#
loop_
_entity.id
_entity.type
_entity.pdbx_description
1 polymer ?
#
loop_
_entity_poly.entity_id
_entity_poly.type
_entity_poly.pdbx_seq_one_letter_code
_entity_poly.pdbx_strand_id
1 'polypeptide(L)' 'MPDRPNIVFMLPEQLRPDFLNYYGADFINTPNIDWVANDGNRYDRAYSASSLCIQARTALPISVVSMLISTGYIWIRYY' A
#
# COMPACT_ATOMS: atom_id res chain seq x y z
N MET A 1 2.76 -17.38 16.33
CA MET A 1 1.99 -17.03 15.11
C MET A 1 1.11 -18.22 14.79
N PRO A 2 -0.15 -18.02 14.39
CA PRO A 2 -0.96 -19.15 13.96
C PRO A 2 -0.43 -19.75 12.68
N ASP A 3 -0.69 -21.03 12.50
CA ASP A 3 -0.18 -21.84 11.37
C ASP A 3 -0.65 -21.32 10.01
N ARG A 4 -1.72 -20.50 9.99
CA ARG A 4 -2.29 -19.90 8.78
C ARG A 4 -2.69 -18.45 9.05
N PRO A 5 -1.79 -17.48 8.83
CA PRO A 5 -2.12 -16.08 8.95
C PRO A 5 -3.15 -15.64 7.92
N ASN A 6 -4.01 -14.72 8.31
CA ASN A 6 -4.83 -13.99 7.36
C ASN A 6 -3.98 -12.96 6.61
N ILE A 7 -4.29 -12.67 5.35
CA ILE A 7 -3.60 -11.65 4.56
C ILE A 7 -4.66 -10.66 4.07
N VAL A 8 -4.49 -9.37 4.37
CA VAL A 8 -5.46 -8.33 4.00
C VAL A 8 -4.83 -7.37 3.00
N PHE A 9 -5.15 -7.56 1.72
CA PHE A 9 -4.66 -6.70 0.66
C PHE A 9 -5.56 -5.47 0.47
N MET A 10 -5.06 -4.28 0.82
CA MET A 10 -5.79 -3.01 0.66
C MET A 10 -5.21 -2.19 -0.50
N LEU A 11 -6.05 -1.89 -1.49
CA LEU A 11 -5.64 -1.14 -2.69
C LEU A 11 -6.61 0.02 -2.96
N PRO A 12 -6.46 1.17 -2.29
CA PRO A 12 -7.17 2.39 -2.65
C PRO A 12 -6.94 2.76 -4.12
N GLU A 13 -7.92 3.41 -4.73
CA GLU A 13 -7.87 3.85 -6.13
C GLU A 13 -7.48 5.33 -6.18
N GLN A 14 -6.55 5.67 -7.08
CA GLN A 14 -6.07 7.05 -7.29
C GLN A 14 -5.50 7.76 -6.05
N LEU A 15 -5.12 7.02 -5.01
CA LEU A 15 -4.53 7.60 -3.81
C LEU A 15 -3.06 7.99 -4.05
N ARG A 16 -2.80 9.29 -4.07
CA ARG A 16 -1.45 9.81 -4.17
C ARG A 16 -0.74 9.80 -2.80
N PRO A 17 0.58 9.56 -2.75
CA PRO A 17 1.32 9.53 -1.49
C PRO A 17 1.34 10.90 -0.80
N ASP A 18 1.35 12.00 -1.54
CA ASP A 18 1.34 13.37 -1.00
C ASP A 18 -0.02 13.81 -0.41
N PHE A 19 -1.00 12.92 -0.36
CA PHE A 19 -2.31 13.10 0.29
C PHE A 19 -2.43 12.33 1.61
N LEU A 20 -1.30 11.91 2.18
CA LEU A 20 -1.24 11.13 3.41
C LEU A 20 -0.41 11.87 4.44
N ASN A 21 -0.95 12.00 5.65
CA ASN A 21 -0.32 12.76 6.72
C ASN A 21 1.09 12.21 7.02
N TYR A 22 1.21 10.88 7.08
CA TYR A 22 2.49 10.19 7.27
C TYR A 22 3.55 10.43 6.16
N TYR A 23 3.13 10.82 4.95
CA TYR A 23 4.03 11.19 3.86
C TYR A 23 4.28 12.71 3.78
N GLY A 24 3.83 13.46 4.79
CA GLY A 24 4.10 14.90 4.92
C GLY A 24 2.93 15.81 4.51
N ALA A 25 1.74 15.26 4.27
CA ALA A 25 0.56 16.08 3.98
C ALA A 25 0.03 16.74 5.28
N ASP A 26 0.27 18.02 5.46
CA ASP A 26 -0.15 18.79 6.65
C ASP A 26 -1.61 19.26 6.59
N PHE A 27 -2.24 19.19 5.42
CA PHE A 27 -3.61 19.63 5.17
C PHE A 27 -4.67 18.54 5.38
N ILE A 28 -4.27 17.28 5.60
CA ILE A 28 -5.17 16.14 5.78
C ILE A 28 -4.71 15.28 6.95
N ASN A 29 -5.67 14.77 7.72
CA ASN A 29 -5.42 13.86 8.83
C ASN A 29 -5.86 12.44 8.45
N THR A 30 -4.93 11.48 8.49
CA THR A 30 -5.17 10.09 8.05
C THR A 30 -4.84 9.08 9.16
N PRO A 31 -5.45 9.20 10.36
CA PRO A 31 -4.95 8.56 11.58
C PRO A 31 -4.94 7.03 11.52
N ASN A 32 -5.90 6.42 10.80
CA ASN A 32 -5.93 4.96 10.62
C ASN A 32 -4.81 4.48 9.70
N ILE A 33 -4.49 5.26 8.66
CA ILE A 33 -3.40 4.95 7.74
C ILE A 33 -2.06 5.17 8.43
N ASP A 34 -1.96 6.21 9.24
CA ASP A 34 -0.74 6.54 9.96
C ASP A 34 -0.48 5.50 11.07
N TRP A 35 -1.50 5.04 11.79
CA TRP A 35 -1.39 3.94 12.76
C TRP A 35 -0.80 2.69 12.11
N VAL A 36 -1.38 2.32 10.97
CA VAL A 36 -0.94 1.24 10.12
C VAL A 36 0.52 1.48 9.69
N ALA A 37 0.86 2.61 9.08
CA ALA A 37 2.22 2.91 8.63
C ALA A 37 3.29 2.85 9.75
N ASN A 38 2.93 3.19 10.99
CA ASN A 38 3.82 3.12 12.15
C ASN A 38 4.02 1.70 12.70
N ASP A 39 3.04 0.80 12.55
CA ASP A 39 3.10 -0.58 13.05
C ASP A 39 3.72 -1.56 12.02
N GLY A 40 4.09 -1.06 10.83
CA GLY A 40 4.52 -1.88 9.70
C GLY A 40 5.76 -1.36 8.98
N ASN A 41 5.96 -1.88 7.77
CA ASN A 41 7.05 -1.46 6.88
C ASN A 41 6.57 -0.44 5.85
N ARG A 42 7.36 0.61 5.64
CA ARG A 42 7.11 1.65 4.63
C ARG A 42 8.04 1.50 3.43
N TYR A 43 7.52 1.84 2.24
CA TYR A 43 8.28 1.91 1.00
C TYR A 43 8.25 3.32 0.41
N ASP A 44 9.38 4.04 0.47
CA ASP A 44 9.49 5.41 -0.05
C ASP A 44 9.64 5.52 -1.55
N ARG A 45 9.94 4.39 -2.19
CA ARG A 45 10.21 4.28 -3.63
C ARG A 45 9.37 3.16 -4.25
N ALA A 46 8.09 3.18 -3.94
CA ALA A 46 7.13 2.32 -4.61
C ALA A 46 6.63 3.01 -5.90
N TYR A 47 6.42 2.24 -6.98
CA TYR A 47 5.97 2.76 -8.27
C TYR A 47 4.84 1.91 -8.81
N SER A 48 3.90 2.53 -9.53
CA SER A 48 2.87 1.80 -10.26
C SER A 48 3.47 1.29 -11.57
N ALA A 49 3.19 0.03 -11.92
CA ALA A 49 3.63 -0.55 -13.20
C ALA A 49 3.01 0.17 -14.42
N SER A 50 1.88 0.85 -14.23
CA SER A 50 1.20 1.66 -15.24
C SER A 50 0.41 2.79 -14.59
N SER A 51 0.22 3.89 -15.32
CA SER A 51 -0.69 4.98 -14.92
C SER A 51 -2.17 4.66 -15.16
N LEU A 52 -2.48 3.55 -15.83
CA LEU A 52 -3.83 3.15 -16.16
C LEU A 52 -4.32 2.01 -15.25
N CYS A 53 -5.58 2.11 -14.81
CA CYS A 53 -6.12 1.27 -13.74
C CYS A 53 -6.12 -0.23 -14.09
N ILE A 54 -6.49 -0.60 -15.32
CA ILE A 54 -6.56 -2.01 -15.74
C ILE A 54 -5.16 -2.62 -15.77
N GLN A 55 -4.22 -1.93 -16.41
CA GLN A 55 -2.85 -2.39 -16.57
C GLN A 55 -2.13 -2.47 -15.22
N ALA A 56 -2.32 -1.48 -14.35
CA ALA A 56 -1.77 -1.49 -13.00
C ALA A 56 -2.31 -2.67 -12.18
N ARG A 57 -3.61 -2.95 -12.22
CA ARG A 57 -4.24 -4.05 -11.46
C ARG A 57 -3.85 -5.43 -12.00
N THR A 58 -3.77 -5.59 -13.31
CA THR A 58 -3.37 -6.87 -13.93
C THR A 58 -1.91 -7.20 -13.65
N ALA A 59 -1.05 -6.20 -13.48
CA ALA A 59 0.35 -6.40 -13.12
C ALA A 59 0.57 -6.91 -11.68
N LEU A 60 -0.37 -6.64 -10.77
CA LEU A 60 -0.28 -7.02 -9.34
C LEU A 60 -0.18 -8.53 -9.09
N PRO A 61 -1.08 -9.38 -9.62
CA PRO A 61 -0.99 -10.83 -9.40
C PRO A 61 0.10 -11.52 -10.23
N ILE A 62 0.58 -10.90 -11.32
CA ILE A 62 1.54 -11.50 -12.26
C ILE A 62 3.00 -11.24 -11.84
N SER A 63 3.28 -10.15 -11.13
CA SER A 63 4.66 -9.81 -10.73
C SER A 63 5.09 -10.55 -9.46
N VAL A 64 5.70 -11.73 -9.62
CA VAL A 64 6.49 -12.40 -8.57
C VAL A 64 7.89 -11.76 -8.41
N VAL A 65 8.18 -10.70 -9.16
CA VAL A 65 9.42 -9.91 -9.06
C VAL A 65 9.06 -8.47 -8.68
N SER A 66 9.51 -8.06 -7.49
CA SER A 66 9.40 -6.71 -6.91
C SER A 66 8.02 -6.35 -6.35
N MET A 67 7.83 -6.66 -5.07
CA MET A 67 6.74 -6.19 -4.22
C MET A 67 6.94 -4.69 -3.90
N LEU A 68 6.64 -3.83 -4.88
CA LEU A 68 6.57 -2.37 -4.74
C LEU A 68 5.18 -1.94 -5.20
N ILE A 69 4.31 -1.53 -4.27
CA ILE A 69 3.01 -0.95 -4.60
C ILE A 69 3.01 0.52 -4.18
N SER A 70 3.19 1.39 -5.17
CA SER A 70 2.63 2.74 -5.10
C SER A 70 1.13 2.62 -5.25
N THR A 71 0.38 3.51 -4.61
CA THR A 71 -1.08 3.66 -4.68
C THR A 71 -1.92 2.76 -3.75
N GLY A 72 -1.32 2.06 -2.79
CA GLY A 72 -2.11 1.33 -1.79
C GLY A 72 -1.28 0.37 -0.95
N TYR A 73 -1.37 0.51 0.37
CA TYR A 73 -0.54 -0.27 1.29
C TYR A 73 -0.86 -1.77 1.22
N ILE A 74 0.16 -2.59 0.90
CA ILE A 74 0.07 -4.03 1.18
C ILE A 74 0.22 -4.24 2.67
N TRP A 75 -0.79 -4.85 3.30
CA TRP A 75 -0.75 -5.26 4.70
C TRP A 75 -0.82 -6.78 4.83
N ILE A 76 0.31 -7.39 5.19
CA ILE A 76 0.34 -8.79 5.60
C ILE A 76 0.33 -8.82 7.12
N ARG A 77 -0.88 -8.76 7.72
CA ARG A 77 -1.04 -8.93 9.17
C ARG A 77 -1.32 -10.39 9.49
N TYR A 78 -0.33 -11.05 10.06
CA TYR A 78 -0.48 -12.39 10.64
C TYR A 78 -1.38 -12.28 11.88
N TYR A 79 -2.70 -12.44 11.70
CA TYR A 79 -3.62 -12.76 12.78
C TYR A 79 -3.47 -14.20 13.15
#